data_AF-X0WCD9-F1
#
_entry.id   AF-X0WCD9-F1
#
_cell.length_a   1.000
_cell.length_b   1.000
_cell.length_c   1.000
_cell.angle_alpha   90.00
_cell.angle_beta   90.00
_cell.angle_gamma   90.00
#
_symmetry.space_group_name_H-M   'P 1'
#
loop_
_entity.id
_entity.type
_entity.pdbx_description
1 polymer ?
#
loop_
_entity_poly.entity_id
_entity_poly.type
_entity_poly.pdbx_seq_one_letter_code
_entity_poly.pdbx_strand_id
1 'polypeptide(L)'
;FDCANPCGRKGKRYLSVESHIRMMASAQPFISGAISKTINMPNNASVEDCKASYMLSWRLALKANALYRDGSKLSQPLNAQILGEDADEQDEAAEKMLADKPMAARTEAVAERIVERIVERVRAQERDKLPNRRKSYTQKATVGGHKVYLHTGEYDDGRLGEIFIDMHKEGAAFRSLMNNFAIAISLGLQYGVPLEEFVEAFTFTRFEPAGLVTGNETIKNATSILDYIFRELAVSYLGRHD
;
A
#
# COMPACT_ATOMS: atom_id res chain seq x y z
N PHE A 1 -5.89 -19.81 -4.09
CA PHE A 1 -5.94 -19.81 -2.62
C PHE A 1 -4.70 -20.50 -2.10
N ASP A 2 -3.61 -19.75 -1.88
CA ASP A 2 -2.49 -20.25 -1.09
C ASP A 2 -2.96 -20.19 0.37
N CYS A 3 -3.49 -21.29 0.87
CA CYS A 3 -3.97 -21.43 2.25
C CYS A 3 -2.80 -21.51 3.24
N ALA A 4 -1.73 -20.76 2.99
CA ALA A 4 -0.50 -20.72 3.77
C ALA A 4 -0.73 -20.25 5.20
N ASN A 5 -1.61 -19.26 5.33
CA ASN A 5 -1.98 -18.61 6.57
C ASN A 5 -3.47 -18.86 6.86
N PRO A 6 -3.88 -18.80 8.14
CA PRO A 6 -5.28 -18.86 8.51
C PRO A 6 -6.10 -17.84 7.70
N CYS A 7 -7.07 -18.32 6.92
CA CYS A 7 -7.87 -17.47 6.05
C CYS A 7 -9.35 -17.86 6.03
N GLY A 8 -10.14 -17.09 5.28
CA GLY A 8 -11.59 -17.20 5.17
C GLY A 8 -12.32 -16.56 6.35
N ARG A 9 -13.65 -16.42 6.22
CA ARG A 9 -14.53 -15.67 7.13
C ARG A 9 -14.42 -16.02 8.64
N LYS A 10 -13.89 -17.19 8.97
CA LYS A 10 -13.73 -17.67 10.36
C LYS A 10 -12.27 -17.81 10.81
N GLY A 11 -11.30 -17.41 9.97
CA GLY A 11 -9.86 -17.50 10.30
C GLY A 11 -9.34 -18.93 10.54
N LYS A 12 -9.99 -19.97 10.00
CA LYS A 12 -9.64 -21.38 10.27
C LYS A 12 -9.15 -22.15 9.04
N ARG A 13 -9.23 -21.56 7.83
CA ARG A 13 -8.88 -22.28 6.60
C ARG A 13 -7.39 -22.09 6.34
N TYR A 14 -6.60 -23.13 6.51
CA TYR A 14 -5.20 -23.16 6.09
C TYR A 14 -4.80 -24.60 5.74
N LEU A 15 -3.69 -24.77 5.02
CA LEU A 15 -3.07 -26.06 4.73
C LEU A 15 -1.90 -26.25 5.70
N SER A 16 -1.80 -27.45 6.25
CA SER A 16 -0.66 -27.80 7.11
C SER A 16 0.64 -27.86 6.30
N VAL A 17 1.77 -27.66 6.99
CA VAL A 17 3.13 -27.84 6.43
C VAL A 17 3.26 -29.21 5.73
N GLU A 18 2.75 -30.26 6.36
CA GLU A 18 2.76 -31.61 5.81
C GLU A 18 1.89 -31.73 4.54
N SER A 19 0.75 -31.06 4.49
CA SER A 19 -0.11 -31.03 3.29
C SER A 19 0.61 -30.41 2.10
N HIS A 20 1.36 -29.32 2.30
CA HIS A 20 2.20 -28.73 1.26
C HIS A 20 3.22 -29.74 0.71
N ILE A 21 3.94 -30.42 1.60
CA ILE A 21 4.98 -31.39 1.23
C ILE A 21 4.40 -32.60 0.49
N ARG A 22 3.31 -33.18 1.00
CA ARG A 22 2.66 -34.34 0.36
C ARG A 22 2.07 -33.99 -1.00
N MET A 23 1.53 -32.78 -1.16
CA MET A 23 1.04 -32.30 -2.46
C MET A 23 2.19 -32.22 -3.46
N MET A 24 3.31 -31.60 -3.09
CA MET A 24 4.51 -31.55 -3.94
C MET A 24 5.01 -32.96 -4.27
N ALA A 25 5.05 -33.86 -3.28
CA ALA A 25 5.54 -35.23 -3.45
C ALA A 25 4.69 -36.03 -4.44
N SER A 26 3.38 -35.82 -4.46
CA SER A 26 2.48 -36.48 -5.42
C SER A 26 2.77 -36.11 -6.88
N ALA A 27 3.19 -34.87 -7.13
CA ALA A 27 3.51 -34.37 -8.47
C ALA A 27 4.95 -34.67 -8.89
N GLN A 28 5.88 -34.79 -7.93
CA GLN A 28 7.32 -34.88 -8.18
C GLN A 28 7.76 -36.02 -9.16
N PRO A 29 7.14 -37.23 -9.17
CA PRO A 29 7.50 -38.29 -10.12
C PRO A 29 7.27 -37.92 -11.59
N PHE A 30 6.36 -36.99 -11.87
CA PHE A 30 6.00 -36.57 -13.24
C PHE A 30 6.82 -35.36 -13.72
N ILE A 31 7.75 -34.86 -12.89
CA ILE A 31 8.51 -33.64 -13.16
C ILE A 31 10.01 -34.00 -13.18
N SER A 32 10.65 -33.81 -14.33
CA SER A 32 12.08 -34.05 -14.52
C SER A 32 12.94 -33.11 -13.68
N GLY A 33 12.55 -31.84 -13.57
CA GLY A 33 13.15 -30.84 -12.69
C GLY A 33 12.62 -30.88 -11.25
N ALA A 34 12.94 -29.83 -10.48
CA ALA A 34 12.43 -29.61 -9.13
C ALA A 34 11.17 -28.73 -9.15
N ILE A 35 10.37 -28.78 -8.08
CA ILE A 35 9.17 -27.96 -7.91
C ILE A 35 9.54 -26.68 -7.13
N SER A 36 9.38 -25.51 -7.75
CA SER A 36 9.56 -24.21 -7.09
C SER A 36 8.26 -23.80 -6.38
N LYS A 37 8.00 -24.40 -5.22
CA LYS A 37 6.86 -24.06 -4.35
C LYS A 37 7.34 -23.83 -2.93
N THR A 38 6.95 -22.69 -2.37
CA THR A 38 7.16 -22.36 -0.96
C THR A 38 6.26 -23.21 -0.06
N ILE A 39 6.87 -23.84 0.95
CA ILE A 39 6.21 -24.50 2.07
C ILE A 39 6.10 -23.48 3.20
N ASN A 40 4.89 -22.97 3.39
CA ASN A 40 4.63 -21.95 4.40
C ASN A 40 4.46 -22.60 5.78
N MET A 41 5.05 -21.98 6.80
CA MET A 41 5.04 -22.44 8.19
C MET A 41 4.50 -21.34 9.10
N PRO A 42 3.80 -21.68 10.19
CA PRO A 42 3.28 -20.69 11.12
C PRO A 42 4.41 -19.95 11.84
N ASN A 43 4.14 -18.74 12.31
CA ASN A 43 5.14 -17.87 12.95
C ASN A 43 5.82 -18.55 14.16
N ASN A 44 5.04 -19.32 14.94
CA ASN A 44 5.55 -20.08 16.09
C ASN A 44 6.32 -21.37 15.73
N ALA A 45 6.55 -21.67 14.45
CA ALA A 45 7.31 -22.86 14.05
C ALA A 45 8.74 -22.81 14.58
N SER A 46 9.17 -23.91 15.19
CA SER A 46 10.49 -24.09 15.79
C SER A 46 11.52 -24.57 14.76
N VAL A 47 12.79 -24.56 15.16
CA VAL A 47 13.88 -25.15 14.35
C VAL A 47 13.68 -26.65 14.14
N GLU A 48 13.12 -27.36 15.13
CA GLU A 48 12.84 -28.79 15.01
C GLU A 48 11.72 -29.06 14.00
N ASP A 49 10.72 -28.17 13.89
CA ASP A 49 9.67 -28.26 12.87
C ASP A 49 10.24 -28.08 11.45
N CYS A 50 11.19 -27.14 11.28
CA CYS A 50 11.89 -26.96 10.01
C CYS A 50 12.69 -28.22 9.64
N LYS A 51 13.42 -28.79 10.60
CA LYS A 51 14.18 -30.03 10.42
C LYS A 51 13.27 -31.20 10.05
N ALA A 52 12.15 -31.38 10.75
CA ALA A 52 11.17 -32.41 10.44
C ALA A 52 10.63 -32.26 9.00
N SER A 53 10.39 -31.02 8.57
CA SER A 53 9.94 -30.69 7.21
C SER A 53 10.96 -31.09 6.15
N TYR A 54 12.25 -30.76 6.36
CA TYR A 54 13.34 -31.20 5.48
C TYR A 54 13.44 -32.72 5.41
N MET A 55 13.39 -33.41 6.57
CA MET A 55 13.47 -34.86 6.63
C MET A 55 12.30 -35.54 5.93
N LEU A 56 11.08 -35.01 6.07
CA LEU A 56 9.91 -35.51 5.37
C LEU A 56 10.03 -35.32 3.86
N SER A 57 10.44 -34.13 3.40
CA SER A 57 10.66 -33.86 1.97
C SER A 57 11.69 -34.83 1.36
N TRP A 58 12.79 -35.08 2.07
CA TRP A 58 13.82 -36.01 1.63
C TRP A 58 13.29 -37.45 1.53
N ARG A 59 12.56 -37.93 2.55
CA ARG A 59 11.93 -39.28 2.54
C ARG A 59 10.95 -39.47 1.39
N LEU A 60 10.29 -38.38 0.96
CA LEU A 60 9.33 -38.38 -0.14
C LEU A 60 9.96 -38.05 -1.51
N ALA A 61 11.30 -38.07 -1.59
CA ALA A 61 12.06 -37.83 -2.83
C ALA A 61 11.79 -36.47 -3.50
N LEU A 62 11.47 -35.43 -2.71
CA LEU A 62 11.41 -34.07 -3.23
C LEU A 62 12.80 -33.57 -3.61
N LYS A 63 12.91 -32.99 -4.79
CA LYS A 63 14.21 -32.51 -5.33
C LYS A 63 14.60 -31.12 -4.81
N ALA A 64 13.64 -30.34 -4.32
CA ALA A 64 13.87 -29.05 -3.69
C ALA A 64 12.90 -28.82 -2.53
N ASN A 65 13.33 -28.04 -1.55
CA ASN A 65 12.51 -27.61 -0.42
C ASN A 65 12.82 -26.13 -0.12
N ALA A 66 11.78 -25.30 -0.19
CA ALA A 66 11.83 -23.87 0.15
C ALA A 66 10.87 -23.60 1.30
N LEU A 67 11.38 -23.51 2.53
CA LEU A 67 10.60 -23.17 3.71
C LEU A 67 10.45 -21.66 3.84
N TYR A 68 9.26 -21.22 4.23
CA TYR A 68 9.01 -19.85 4.66
C TYR A 68 8.22 -19.86 5.96
N ARG A 69 8.86 -19.42 7.05
CA ARG A 69 8.19 -19.22 8.33
C ARG A 69 7.63 -17.80 8.38
N ASP A 70 6.34 -17.69 8.64
CA ASP A 70 5.67 -16.41 8.80
C ASP A 70 6.38 -15.52 9.84
N GLY A 71 6.44 -14.22 9.59
CA GLY A 71 7.21 -13.28 10.42
C GLY A 71 8.73 -13.26 10.20
N SER A 72 9.28 -14.07 9.29
CA SER A 72 10.75 -14.13 9.08
C SER A 72 11.34 -12.97 8.25
N LYS A 73 10.50 -12.12 7.65
CA LYS A 73 10.91 -10.90 6.92
C LYS A 73 10.19 -9.68 7.50
N LEU A 74 10.93 -8.58 7.67
CA LEU A 74 10.43 -7.30 8.20
C LEU A 74 9.38 -6.63 7.30
N SER A 75 9.49 -6.83 5.99
CA SER A 75 8.51 -6.38 5.00
C SER A 75 7.98 -7.61 4.26
N GLN A 76 6.69 -7.88 4.41
CA GLN A 76 5.99 -8.97 3.74
C GLN A 76 4.88 -8.36 2.89
N PRO A 77 4.77 -8.69 1.59
CA PRO A 77 3.68 -8.21 0.73
C PRO A 77 2.29 -8.64 1.23
N LEU A 78 2.23 -9.69 2.05
CA LEU A 78 1.01 -10.24 2.64
C LEU A 78 1.28 -10.59 4.10
N ASN A 79 1.32 -9.58 4.98
CA ASN A 79 1.32 -9.82 6.42
C ASN A 79 -0.09 -10.24 6.83
N ALA A 80 -0.27 -11.50 7.25
CA ALA A 80 -1.53 -11.93 7.86
C ALA A 80 -1.84 -11.15 9.14
N GLN A 81 -0.81 -10.60 9.80
CA GLN A 81 -0.95 -9.68 10.94
C GLN A 81 -1.51 -8.30 10.57
N ILE A 82 -1.56 -7.93 9.28
CA ILE A 82 -2.10 -6.63 8.83
C ILE A 82 -3.53 -6.77 8.28
N LEU A 83 -4.02 -8.00 8.07
CA LEU A 83 -5.40 -8.27 7.63
C LEU A 83 -6.29 -8.79 8.78
N GLY A 84 -6.01 -8.36 10.00
CA GLY A 84 -6.96 -8.38 11.11
C GLY A 84 -7.66 -7.03 11.20
N GLU A 85 -8.89 -6.93 10.71
CA GLU A 85 -9.80 -5.79 10.97
C GLU A 85 -10.34 -5.82 12.42
N ASP A 86 -9.60 -6.38 13.37
CA ASP A 86 -9.94 -6.36 14.79
C ASP A 86 -8.88 -5.52 15.52
N ALA A 87 -9.35 -4.42 16.12
CA ALA A 87 -8.53 -3.42 16.80
C ALA A 87 -7.67 -4.00 17.94
N ASP A 88 -8.03 -5.16 18.46
CA ASP A 88 -7.43 -5.79 19.63
C ASP A 88 -6.06 -6.45 19.33
N GLU A 89 -5.79 -6.92 18.10
CA GLU A 89 -4.51 -7.60 17.77
C GLU A 89 -3.35 -6.61 17.50
N GLN A 90 -3.66 -5.37 17.11
CA GLN A 90 -2.66 -4.31 16.97
C GLN A 90 -2.20 -3.77 18.33
N ASP A 91 -3.07 -3.80 19.33
CA ASP A 91 -2.75 -3.41 20.70
C ASP A 91 -1.78 -4.42 21.34
N GLU A 92 -1.93 -5.73 21.10
CA GLU A 92 -0.99 -6.75 21.61
C GLU A 92 0.43 -6.65 21.01
N ALA A 93 0.54 -6.28 19.73
CA ALA A 93 1.84 -6.09 19.07
C ALA A 93 2.54 -4.83 19.56
N ALA A 94 1.79 -3.75 19.80
CA ALA A 94 2.29 -2.51 20.38
C ALA A 94 2.68 -2.69 21.86
N GLU A 95 1.89 -3.41 22.65
CA GLU A 95 2.20 -3.73 24.05
C GLU A 95 3.52 -4.50 24.21
N LYS A 96 3.81 -5.44 23.30
CA LYS A 96 5.09 -6.16 23.28
C LYS A 96 6.28 -5.26 22.92
N MET A 97 6.08 -4.24 22.08
CA MET A 97 7.13 -3.26 21.74
C MET A 97 7.32 -2.18 22.82
N LEU A 98 6.30 -1.93 23.64
CA LEU A 98 6.31 -0.96 24.73
C LEU A 98 6.75 -1.57 26.08
N ALA A 99 6.93 -2.89 26.14
CA ALA A 99 7.25 -3.68 27.34
C ALA A 99 8.54 -3.27 28.08
N ASP A 100 9.44 -2.50 27.47
CA ASP A 100 10.68 -2.02 28.09
C ASP A 100 10.63 -0.55 28.58
N LYS A 101 9.52 0.17 28.36
CA LYS A 101 9.39 1.58 28.80
C LYS A 101 8.67 1.71 30.16
N PRO A 102 8.98 2.73 30.98
CA PRO A 102 8.25 2.99 32.23
C PRO A 102 6.77 3.29 31.97
N MET A 103 5.90 2.85 32.89
CA MET A 103 4.44 2.81 32.74
C MET A 103 3.81 4.15 32.32
N ALA A 104 4.30 5.27 32.82
CA ALA A 104 3.83 6.61 32.46
C ALA A 104 4.03 6.95 30.97
N ALA A 105 5.19 6.56 30.40
CA ALA A 105 5.49 6.78 28.99
C ALA A 105 4.70 5.86 28.05
N ARG A 106 4.17 4.72 28.56
CA ARG A 106 3.24 3.87 27.81
C ARG A 106 1.86 4.49 27.77
N THR A 107 1.38 5.02 28.89
CA THR A 107 0.05 5.63 28.99
C THR A 107 -0.08 6.85 28.09
N GLU A 108 0.94 7.71 28.02
CA GLU A 108 0.94 8.87 27.12
C GLU A 108 0.95 8.45 25.65
N ALA A 109 1.85 7.54 25.25
CA ALA A 109 1.98 7.08 23.86
C ALA A 109 0.75 6.30 23.36
N VAL A 110 0.07 5.56 24.23
CA VAL A 110 -1.16 4.83 23.90
C VAL A 110 -2.35 5.81 23.84
N ALA A 111 -2.42 6.78 24.75
CA ALA A 111 -3.47 7.81 24.73
C ALA A 111 -3.38 8.69 23.48
N GLU A 112 -2.19 9.15 23.09
CA GLU A 112 -1.99 9.93 21.86
C GLU A 112 -2.46 9.16 20.62
N ARG A 113 -2.10 7.87 20.50
CA ARG A 113 -2.48 7.03 19.36
C ARG A 113 -3.97 6.71 19.31
N ILE A 114 -4.60 6.47 20.45
CA ILE A 114 -6.05 6.23 20.53
C ILE A 114 -6.81 7.50 20.13
N VAL A 115 -6.33 8.68 20.57
CA VAL A 115 -6.92 9.96 20.19
C VAL A 115 -6.74 10.22 18.69
N GLU A 116 -5.56 10.02 18.12
CA GLU A 116 -5.33 10.14 16.67
C GLU A 116 -6.26 9.22 15.87
N ARG A 117 -6.35 7.94 16.24
CA ARG A 117 -7.18 6.94 15.56
C ARG A 117 -8.68 7.22 15.67
N ILE A 118 -9.15 7.76 16.80
CA ILE A 118 -10.54 8.17 16.98
C ILE A 118 -10.84 9.45 16.17
N VAL A 119 -9.91 10.43 16.16
CA VAL A 119 -10.07 11.66 15.38
C VAL A 119 -10.08 11.36 13.87
N GLU A 120 -9.24 10.45 13.38
CA GLU A 120 -9.26 9.99 11.99
C GLU A 120 -10.56 9.26 11.62
N ARG A 121 -11.05 8.33 12.48
CA ARG A 121 -12.31 7.62 12.24
C ARG A 121 -13.54 8.53 12.26
N VAL A 122 -13.56 9.56 13.11
CA VAL A 122 -14.70 10.49 13.21
C VAL A 122 -14.67 11.50 12.06
N ARG A 123 -13.50 11.99 11.63
CA ARG A 123 -13.37 12.83 10.42
C ARG A 123 -13.76 12.10 9.14
N ALA A 124 -13.54 10.79 9.05
CA ALA A 124 -13.90 9.99 7.87
C ALA A 124 -15.41 9.87 7.63
N GLN A 125 -16.28 10.19 8.60
CA GLN A 125 -17.74 10.07 8.43
C GLN A 125 -18.41 11.33 7.85
N GLU A 126 -17.80 12.52 7.99
CA GLU A 126 -18.34 13.78 7.46
C GLU A 126 -17.35 14.44 6.50
N ARG A 127 -17.83 14.81 5.31
CA ARG A 127 -17.03 15.51 4.29
C ARG A 127 -16.52 16.84 4.84
N ASP A 128 -15.21 16.98 4.96
CA ASP A 128 -14.53 18.23 5.32
C ASP A 128 -14.56 19.20 4.13
N LYS A 129 -15.53 20.12 4.13
CA LYS A 129 -15.73 21.05 3.02
C LYS A 129 -14.69 22.17 3.05
N LEU A 130 -14.11 22.47 1.89
CA LEU A 130 -13.20 23.61 1.77
C LEU A 130 -13.91 24.95 1.97
N PRO A 131 -13.20 25.97 2.50
CA PRO A 131 -13.73 27.32 2.63
C PRO A 131 -13.97 27.96 1.26
N ASN A 132 -14.94 28.88 1.20
CA ASN A 132 -15.30 29.59 -0.04
C ASN A 132 -14.14 30.41 -0.63
N ARG A 133 -13.25 30.93 0.24
CA ARG A 133 -12.01 31.59 -0.13
C ARG A 133 -10.85 30.77 0.42
N ARG A 134 -9.93 30.39 -0.45
CA ARG A 134 -8.81 29.49 -0.14
C ARG A 134 -7.57 29.87 -0.91
N LYS A 135 -6.42 29.39 -0.45
CA LYS A 135 -5.19 29.45 -1.23
C LYS A 135 -5.27 28.43 -2.36
N SER A 136 -4.63 28.77 -3.47
CA SER A 136 -4.49 27.87 -4.60
C SER A 136 -3.06 27.91 -5.11
N TYR A 137 -2.59 26.75 -5.54
CA TYR A 137 -1.37 26.60 -6.30
C TYR A 137 -1.70 26.20 -7.73
N THR A 138 -0.87 26.63 -8.68
CA THR A 138 -1.08 26.37 -10.10
C THR A 138 0.24 26.06 -10.77
N GLN A 139 0.35 24.86 -11.32
CA GLN A 139 1.51 24.40 -12.05
C GLN A 139 1.15 24.17 -13.50
N LYS A 140 1.87 24.84 -14.41
CA LYS A 140 1.81 24.56 -15.83
C LYS A 140 3.00 23.70 -16.22
N ALA A 141 2.75 22.59 -16.89
CA ALA A 141 3.80 21.77 -17.48
C ALA A 141 3.41 21.24 -18.85
N THR A 142 4.40 20.70 -19.55
CA THR A 142 4.19 19.93 -20.77
C THR A 142 4.78 18.54 -20.57
N VAL A 143 3.97 17.49 -20.72
CA VAL A 143 4.34 16.08 -20.57
C VAL A 143 4.20 15.41 -21.93
N GLY A 144 5.29 14.87 -22.49
CA GLY A 144 5.23 14.20 -23.79
C GLY A 144 4.76 15.10 -24.95
N GLY A 145 4.94 16.43 -24.83
CA GLY A 145 4.42 17.41 -25.79
C GLY A 145 2.99 17.91 -25.52
N HIS A 146 2.31 17.38 -24.50
CA HIS A 146 0.95 17.75 -24.12
C HIS A 146 0.94 18.71 -22.93
N LYS A 147 0.23 19.84 -23.07
CA LYS A 147 0.15 20.86 -22.01
C LYS A 147 -0.85 20.45 -20.95
N VAL A 148 -0.39 20.43 -19.71
CA VAL A 148 -1.18 20.11 -18.51
C VAL A 148 -1.09 21.30 -17.55
N TYR A 149 -2.23 21.65 -16.98
CA TYR A 149 -2.36 22.62 -15.90
C TYR A 149 -2.93 21.88 -14.69
N LEU A 150 -2.15 21.86 -13.60
CA LEU A 150 -2.58 21.35 -12.31
C LEU A 150 -2.93 22.56 -11.45
N HIS A 151 -4.17 22.62 -10.98
CA HIS A 151 -4.60 23.59 -9.98
C HIS A 151 -4.94 22.85 -8.69
N THR A 152 -4.58 23.42 -7.56
CA THR A 152 -4.92 22.88 -6.25
C THR A 152 -5.73 23.87 -5.43
N GLY A 153 -6.56 23.36 -4.53
CA GLY A 153 -7.21 24.13 -3.48
C GLY A 153 -6.77 23.61 -2.12
N GLU A 154 -6.36 24.52 -1.25
CA GLU A 154 -5.81 24.21 0.07
C GLU A 154 -6.79 24.57 1.19
N TYR A 155 -6.71 23.83 2.29
CA TYR A 155 -7.26 24.22 3.58
C TYR A 155 -6.42 25.33 4.21
N ASP A 156 -6.95 25.99 5.24
CA ASP A 156 -6.25 27.07 5.94
C ASP A 156 -4.97 26.61 6.65
N ASP A 157 -4.87 25.31 6.96
CA ASP A 157 -3.70 24.65 7.54
C ASP A 157 -2.64 24.23 6.50
N GLY A 158 -2.88 24.48 5.22
CA GLY A 158 -1.97 24.13 4.11
C GLY A 158 -2.14 22.72 3.57
N ARG A 159 -3.06 21.90 4.12
CA ARG A 159 -3.37 20.59 3.55
C ARG A 159 -4.04 20.75 2.18
N LEU A 160 -3.75 19.83 1.28
CA LEU A 160 -4.41 19.73 -0.02
C LEU A 160 -5.84 19.23 0.15
N GLY A 161 -6.84 19.95 -0.40
CA GLY A 161 -8.25 19.55 -0.33
C GLY A 161 -8.91 19.28 -1.68
N GLU A 162 -8.39 19.84 -2.78
CA GLU A 162 -8.91 19.56 -4.11
C GLU A 162 -7.84 19.76 -5.18
N ILE A 163 -8.01 19.06 -6.30
CA ILE A 163 -7.20 19.19 -7.51
C ILE A 163 -8.10 19.39 -8.73
N PHE A 164 -7.60 20.15 -9.70
CA PHE A 164 -8.18 20.30 -11.02
C PHE A 164 -7.11 20.08 -12.07
N ILE A 165 -7.50 19.42 -13.17
CA ILE A 165 -6.60 19.04 -14.24
C ILE A 165 -7.16 19.59 -15.54
N ASP A 166 -6.46 20.56 -16.12
CA ASP A 166 -6.80 21.15 -17.41
C ASP A 166 -5.79 20.78 -18.48
N MET A 167 -6.30 20.44 -19.66
CA MET A 167 -5.49 19.96 -20.76
C MET A 167 -5.91 20.56 -22.10
N HIS A 168 -4.91 20.94 -22.89
CA HIS A 168 -5.10 21.54 -24.21
C HIS A 168 -4.93 20.52 -25.33
N LYS A 169 -5.81 20.60 -26.34
CA LYS A 169 -5.78 19.79 -27.58
C LYS A 169 -6.08 18.29 -27.40
N GLU A 170 -6.60 17.89 -26.25
CA GLU A 170 -7.12 16.54 -26.03
C GLU A 170 -8.55 16.35 -26.54
N GLY A 171 -8.88 15.12 -26.91
CA GLY A 171 -10.25 14.72 -27.22
C GLY A 171 -11.19 14.94 -26.03
N ALA A 172 -12.46 15.24 -26.32
CA ALA A 172 -13.46 15.54 -25.29
C ALA A 172 -13.61 14.41 -24.26
N ALA A 173 -13.54 13.15 -24.69
CA ALA A 173 -13.62 11.98 -23.81
C ALA A 173 -12.49 11.95 -22.77
N PHE A 174 -11.25 12.21 -23.19
CA PHE A 174 -10.09 12.19 -22.30
C PHE A 174 -10.15 13.35 -21.30
N ARG A 175 -10.52 14.55 -21.75
CA ARG A 175 -10.72 15.71 -20.88
C ARG A 175 -11.79 15.45 -19.81
N SER A 176 -12.94 14.90 -20.21
CA SER A 176 -14.02 14.57 -19.26
C SER A 176 -13.61 13.50 -18.26
N LEU A 177 -12.83 12.50 -18.69
CA LEU A 177 -12.30 11.48 -17.80
C LEU A 177 -11.33 12.07 -16.77
N MET A 178 -10.39 12.93 -17.20
CA MET A 178 -9.46 13.61 -16.31
C MET A 178 -10.17 14.53 -15.32
N ASN A 179 -11.21 15.25 -15.76
CA ASN A 179 -12.03 16.08 -14.87
C ASN A 179 -12.76 15.23 -13.81
N ASN A 180 -13.40 14.13 -14.22
CA ASN A 180 -14.07 13.22 -13.28
C ASN A 180 -13.08 12.55 -12.32
N PHE A 181 -11.88 12.23 -12.80
CA PHE A 181 -10.80 11.72 -11.96
C PHE A 181 -10.37 12.75 -10.91
N ALA A 182 -10.14 14.00 -11.32
CA ALA A 182 -9.78 15.10 -10.40
C ALA A 182 -10.87 15.32 -9.32
N ILE A 183 -12.15 15.23 -9.69
CA ILE A 183 -13.28 15.28 -8.76
C ILE A 183 -13.23 14.11 -7.76
N ALA A 184 -12.97 12.90 -8.22
CA ALA A 184 -12.90 11.71 -7.36
C ALA A 184 -11.77 11.82 -6.32
N ILE A 185 -10.57 12.28 -6.75
CA ILE A 185 -9.44 12.50 -5.84
C ILE A 185 -9.76 13.60 -4.83
N SER A 186 -10.32 14.73 -5.29
CA SER A 186 -10.72 15.83 -4.42
C SER A 186 -11.75 15.38 -3.36
N LEU A 187 -12.71 14.56 -3.74
CA LEU A 187 -13.65 13.96 -2.80
C LEU A 187 -12.93 13.06 -1.79
N GLY A 188 -12.03 12.20 -2.23
CA GLY A 188 -11.24 11.34 -1.34
C GLY A 188 -10.47 12.14 -0.30
N LEU A 189 -9.76 13.19 -0.71
CA LEU A 189 -9.04 14.10 0.19
C LEU A 189 -9.97 14.75 1.22
N GLN A 190 -11.16 15.17 0.79
CA GLN A 190 -12.18 15.78 1.68
C GLN A 190 -12.83 14.79 2.65
N TYR A 191 -12.76 13.49 2.38
CA TYR A 191 -13.15 12.42 3.31
C TYR A 191 -11.97 11.91 4.16
N GLY A 192 -10.81 12.58 4.08
CA GLY A 192 -9.64 12.28 4.91
C GLY A 192 -8.76 11.14 4.38
N VAL A 193 -8.89 10.78 3.10
CA VAL A 193 -7.90 9.87 2.48
C VAL A 193 -6.55 10.59 2.43
N PRO A 194 -5.48 10.01 3.01
CA PRO A 194 -4.14 10.62 2.98
C PRO A 194 -3.65 10.82 1.55
N LEU A 195 -2.92 11.92 1.30
CA LEU A 195 -2.37 12.21 -0.03
C LEU A 195 -1.34 11.15 -0.43
N GLU A 196 -0.60 10.64 0.54
CA GLU A 196 0.42 9.59 0.42
C GLU A 196 -0.14 8.35 -0.29
N GLU A 197 -1.34 7.91 0.09
CA GLU A 197 -2.02 6.75 -0.50
C GLU A 197 -2.28 6.95 -2.00
N PHE A 198 -2.69 8.15 -2.39
CA PHE A 198 -2.88 8.46 -3.81
C PHE A 198 -1.56 8.56 -4.57
N VAL A 199 -0.53 9.17 -3.95
CA VAL A 199 0.81 9.24 -4.54
C VAL A 199 1.33 7.83 -4.81
N GLU A 200 1.25 6.94 -3.84
CA GLU A 200 1.72 5.55 -3.99
C GLU A 200 0.89 4.76 -5.01
N ALA A 201 -0.41 5.01 -5.12
CA ALA A 201 -1.28 4.33 -6.08
C ALA A 201 -1.04 4.76 -7.54
N PHE A 202 -0.69 6.03 -7.79
CA PHE A 202 -0.68 6.60 -9.14
C PHE A 202 0.70 6.95 -9.70
N THR A 203 1.73 7.02 -8.85
CA THR A 203 3.12 7.13 -9.32
C THR A 203 3.51 5.92 -10.18
N PHE A 204 4.32 6.17 -11.21
CA PHE A 204 4.76 5.17 -12.20
C PHE A 204 3.66 4.48 -13.02
N THR A 205 2.40 4.93 -12.93
CA THR A 205 1.36 4.48 -13.85
C THR A 205 1.75 4.86 -15.29
N ARG A 206 1.55 3.92 -16.22
CA ARG A 206 2.04 4.03 -17.60
C ARG A 206 0.90 4.12 -18.61
N PHE A 207 0.77 5.25 -19.27
CA PHE A 207 -0.10 5.45 -20.43
C PHE A 207 0.21 6.80 -21.08
N GLU A 208 -0.12 6.95 -22.37
CA GLU A 208 0.06 8.21 -23.10
C GLU A 208 -0.97 9.26 -22.69
N PRO A 209 -0.60 10.56 -22.58
CA PRO A 209 0.72 11.13 -22.87
C PRO A 209 1.82 10.81 -21.85
N ALA A 210 2.99 10.38 -22.35
CA ALA A 210 4.18 10.11 -21.56
C ALA A 210 5.44 10.74 -22.19
N GLY A 211 6.48 10.95 -21.39
CA GLY A 211 7.79 11.40 -21.83
C GLY A 211 8.29 12.66 -21.12
N LEU A 212 9.16 13.39 -21.81
CA LEU A 212 9.88 14.54 -21.26
C LEU A 212 8.91 15.56 -20.67
N VAL A 213 9.23 16.03 -19.46
CA VAL A 213 8.48 17.06 -18.75
C VAL A 213 9.23 18.39 -18.86
N THR A 214 8.51 19.44 -19.26
CA THR A 214 9.03 20.81 -19.31
C THR A 214 8.09 21.77 -18.58
N GLY A 215 8.63 22.88 -18.06
CA GLY A 215 7.87 23.81 -17.22
C GLY A 215 7.81 23.43 -15.74
N ASN A 216 8.43 22.30 -15.35
CA ASN A 216 8.60 21.86 -13.98
C ASN A 216 10.10 21.86 -13.60
N GLU A 217 10.42 22.36 -12.40
CA GLU A 217 11.81 22.49 -11.94
C GLU A 217 12.42 21.17 -11.48
N THR A 218 11.65 20.28 -10.88
CA THR A 218 12.11 19.03 -10.27
C THR A 218 11.89 17.84 -11.20
N ILE A 219 10.67 17.68 -11.73
CA ILE A 219 10.28 16.52 -12.52
C ILE A 219 10.65 16.73 -14.00
N LYS A 220 11.57 15.90 -14.52
CA LYS A 220 12.08 16.00 -15.90
C LYS A 220 11.50 14.98 -16.88
N ASN A 221 10.89 13.90 -16.38
CA ASN A 221 10.30 12.85 -17.22
C ASN A 221 9.12 12.20 -16.50
N ALA A 222 8.12 11.73 -17.25
CA ALA A 222 6.98 11.01 -16.69
C ALA A 222 6.48 9.86 -17.56
N THR A 223 5.98 8.82 -16.91
CA THR A 223 5.42 7.65 -17.59
C THR A 223 3.94 7.80 -17.91
N SER A 224 3.30 8.83 -17.38
CA SER A 224 1.96 9.30 -17.75
C SER A 224 1.70 10.69 -17.17
N ILE A 225 0.56 11.28 -17.51
CA ILE A 225 0.08 12.52 -16.89
C ILE A 225 -0.25 12.34 -15.42
N LEU A 226 -0.87 11.22 -15.04
CA LEU A 226 -1.20 10.96 -13.63
C LEU A 226 0.08 10.77 -12.81
N ASP A 227 1.03 10.02 -13.34
CA ASP A 227 2.36 9.88 -12.74
C ASP A 227 3.04 11.25 -12.53
N TYR A 228 3.00 12.14 -13.53
CA TYR A 228 3.51 13.51 -13.36
C TYR A 228 2.77 14.28 -12.25
N ILE A 229 1.43 14.28 -12.26
CA ILE A 229 0.61 15.02 -11.30
C ILE A 229 0.88 14.57 -9.87
N PHE A 230 0.89 13.26 -9.61
CA PHE A 230 1.08 12.76 -8.26
C PHE A 230 2.52 12.92 -7.76
N ARG A 231 3.53 12.88 -8.65
CA ARG A 231 4.88 13.28 -8.27
C ARG A 231 4.96 14.77 -7.95
N GLU A 232 4.26 15.62 -8.70
CA GLU A 232 4.22 17.06 -8.40
C GLU A 232 3.56 17.33 -7.05
N LEU A 233 2.44 16.69 -6.76
CA LEU A 233 1.78 16.79 -5.45
C LEU A 233 2.68 16.25 -4.32
N ALA A 234 3.43 15.18 -4.57
CA ALA A 234 4.38 14.64 -3.60
C ALA A 234 5.53 15.61 -3.29
N VAL A 235 6.07 16.28 -4.32
CA VAL A 235 7.10 17.32 -4.14
C VAL A 235 6.52 18.52 -3.37
N SER A 236 5.36 19.01 -3.79
CA SER A 236 4.79 20.25 -3.29
C SER A 236 4.17 20.14 -1.88
N TYR A 237 3.58 19.00 -1.53
CA TYR A 237 2.89 18.82 -0.24
C TYR A 237 3.56 17.85 0.72
N LEU A 238 4.35 16.89 0.22
CA LEU A 238 4.96 15.84 1.06
C LEU A 238 6.48 16.00 1.23
N GLY A 239 7.11 16.93 0.50
CA GLY A 239 8.57 17.09 0.50
C GLY A 239 9.33 15.87 -0.03
N ARG A 240 8.65 14.99 -0.81
CA ARG A 240 9.31 13.86 -1.49
C ARG A 240 10.04 14.39 -2.72
N HIS A 241 11.34 14.12 -2.80
CA HIS A 241 12.23 14.55 -3.90
C HIS A 241 12.83 13.37 -4.68
N ASP A 242 12.40 12.16 -4.36
CA ASP A 242 12.85 10.88 -4.93
C ASP A 242 12.18 10.52 -6.26
#